data_AF-A0A4Q2WTS9-F1
#
_entry.id   AF-A0A4Q2WTS9-F1
#
_cell.length_a   1.000
_cell.length_b   1.000
_cell.length_c   1.000
_cell.angle_alpha   90.00
_cell.angle_beta   90.00
_cell.angle_gamma   90.00
#
_symmetry.space_group_name_H-M   'P 1'
#
loop_
_entity.id
_entity.type
_entity.pdbx_description
1 polymer ?
#
loop_
_entity_poly.entity_id
_entity_poly.type
_entity_poly.pdbx_seq_one_letter_code
_entity_poly.pdbx_strand_id
1 'polypeptide(L)'
;MTPRKCAHLPCTCTVTAMGEYCSDRCAQLHDAGALEGCVCGHARCNARLRDRATAGAEDESTDSDADASLGPGDPEQRGGTEEEPPERR
;
A
#
# COMPACT_ATOMS: atom_id res chain seq x y z
N MET A 1 18.59 29.86 8.09
CA MET A 1 18.88 28.57 7.44
C MET A 1 17.79 28.32 6.41
N THR A 2 18.15 28.09 5.14
CA THR A 2 17.15 27.87 4.07
C THR A 2 16.72 26.40 4.10
N PRO A 3 15.42 26.09 4.27
CA PRO A 3 14.95 24.70 4.30
C PRO A 3 15.25 24.02 2.96
N ARG A 4 15.79 22.80 3.00
CA ARG A 4 16.09 21.99 1.82
C ARG A 4 15.11 20.83 1.71
N LYS A 5 14.93 20.26 0.52
CA LYS A 5 14.08 19.07 0.31
C LYS A 5 14.90 17.81 0.51
N CYS A 6 14.23 16.77 1.01
CA CYS A 6 14.78 15.40 1.06
C CYS A 6 15.34 15.00 -0.31
N ALA A 7 16.46 14.28 -0.31
CA ALA A 7 17.08 13.80 -1.55
C ALA A 7 16.26 12.71 -2.28
N HIS A 8 15.34 12.03 -1.59
CA HIS A 8 14.43 11.08 -2.24
C HIS A 8 13.34 11.82 -3.03
N LEU A 9 13.37 11.69 -4.36
CA LEU A 9 12.57 12.48 -5.31
C LEU A 9 11.06 12.56 -5.01
N PRO A 10 10.34 11.46 -4.68
CA PRO A 10 8.92 11.53 -4.36
C PRO A 10 8.67 12.11 -2.96
N CYS A 11 9.67 12.18 -2.09
CA CYS A 11 9.53 12.68 -0.73
C CYS A 11 9.42 14.22 -0.70
N THR A 12 8.44 14.73 0.04
CA THR A 12 8.18 16.17 0.18
C THR A 12 8.66 16.75 1.51
N CYS A 13 9.36 15.96 2.32
CA CYS A 13 9.89 16.39 3.61
C CYS A 13 11.00 17.43 3.46
N THR A 14 11.09 18.33 4.43
CA THR A 14 12.18 19.31 4.55
C THR A 14 13.30 18.78 5.44
N VAL A 15 14.54 18.98 5.03
CA VAL A 15 15.78 18.58 5.72
C VAL A 15 16.67 19.80 5.96
N THR A 16 17.68 19.63 6.79
CA THR A 16 18.59 20.70 7.21
C THR A 16 19.71 20.95 6.21
N ALA A 17 20.23 19.89 5.59
CA ALA A 17 21.32 19.94 4.62
C ALA A 17 20.88 19.48 3.22
N MET A 18 21.58 19.95 2.18
CA MET A 18 21.33 19.51 0.81
C MET A 18 21.91 18.11 0.59
N GLY A 19 21.13 17.20 -0.01
CA GLY A 19 21.53 15.79 -0.19
C GLY A 19 21.21 14.90 1.02
N GLU A 20 20.58 15.44 2.06
CA GLU A 20 20.19 14.67 3.24
C GLU A 20 18.83 13.99 3.05
N TYR A 21 18.63 12.87 3.75
CA TYR A 21 17.38 12.14 3.78
C TYR A 21 16.63 12.43 5.08
N CYS A 22 15.31 12.59 5.02
CA CYS A 22 14.50 12.78 6.22
C CYS A 22 14.43 11.54 7.12
N SER A 23 14.76 10.35 6.60
CA SER A 23 14.76 9.08 7.31
C SER A 23 15.65 8.07 6.58
N ASP A 24 16.13 7.05 7.29
CA ASP A 24 16.87 5.93 6.71
C ASP A 24 16.08 5.20 5.61
N ARG A 25 14.74 5.22 5.69
CA ARG A 25 13.88 4.60 4.69
C ARG A 25 13.98 5.30 3.34
N CYS A 26 14.10 6.63 3.32
CA CYS A 26 14.31 7.38 2.08
C CYS A 26 15.68 7.11 1.46
N ALA A 27 16.72 6.92 2.27
CA ALA A 27 18.05 6.54 1.78
C ALA A 27 17.99 5.16 1.10
N GLN A 28 17.45 4.16 1.80
CA GLN A 28 17.27 2.80 1.26
C GLN A 28 16.47 2.76 -0.05
N LEU A 29 15.39 3.55 -0.15
CA LEU A 29 14.58 3.64 -1.38
C LEU A 29 15.34 4.33 -2.51
N HIS A 30 16.13 5.35 -2.21
CA HIS A 30 16.98 6.00 -3.19
C HIS A 30 18.05 5.03 -3.72
N ASP A 31 18.74 4.30 -2.84
CA ASP A 31 19.75 3.30 -3.22
C ASP A 31 19.15 2.15 -4.03
N ALA A 32 17.91 1.76 -3.74
CA ALA A 32 17.17 0.77 -4.51
C ALA A 32 16.63 1.30 -5.86
N GLY A 33 16.78 2.60 -6.15
CA GLY A 33 16.20 3.23 -7.34
C GLY A 33 14.67 3.32 -7.31
N ALA A 34 14.06 3.18 -6.14
CA ALA A 34 12.61 3.22 -5.97
C ALA A 34 12.09 4.66 -6.05
N LEU A 35 11.45 4.97 -7.19
CA LEU A 35 10.79 6.25 -7.45
C LEU A 35 9.31 6.24 -7.06
N GLU A 36 8.76 5.08 -6.74
CA GLU A 36 7.33 4.90 -6.47
C GLU A 36 7.02 5.02 -4.99
N GLY A 37 6.26 6.07 -4.65
CA GLY A 37 5.81 6.35 -3.29
C GLY A 37 6.94 6.71 -2.31
N CYS A 38 6.59 7.39 -1.22
CA CYS A 38 7.51 7.54 -0.09
C CYS A 38 6.87 6.99 1.17
N VAL A 39 7.59 6.07 1.84
CA VAL A 39 7.16 5.42 3.08
C VAL A 39 7.95 5.88 4.30
N CYS A 40 8.51 7.10 4.28
CA CYS A 40 9.29 7.66 5.40
C CYS A 40 8.53 7.80 6.73
N GLY A 41 7.20 7.70 6.74
CA GLY A 41 6.39 7.69 7.97
C GLY A 41 6.06 9.07 8.53
N HIS A 42 6.57 10.15 7.94
CA HIS A 42 6.24 11.51 8.38
C HIS A 42 4.80 11.89 8.02
N ALA A 43 4.05 12.39 8.99
CA ALA A 43 2.66 12.85 8.80
C ALA A 43 2.54 13.96 7.74
N ARG A 44 3.60 14.76 7.54
CA ARG A 44 3.64 15.84 6.55
C ARG A 44 4.13 15.40 5.17
N CYS A 45 4.44 14.11 4.97
CA CYS A 45 4.88 13.60 3.69
C CYS A 45 3.68 13.28 2.79
N ASN A 46 3.34 14.21 1.91
CA ASN A 46 2.23 14.07 0.95
C ASN A 46 2.51 13.10 -0.21
N ALA A 47 3.70 12.50 -0.23
CA ALA A 47 4.12 11.52 -1.22
C ALA A 47 3.28 10.24 -1.19
N ARG A 48 2.68 9.90 -0.04
CA ARG A 48 1.77 8.75 0.10
C ARG A 48 0.44 8.94 -0.62
N LEU A 49 0.08 10.18 -0.98
CA LEU A 49 -1.26 10.52 -1.47
C LEU A 49 -1.38 10.55 -3.00
N ARG A 50 -0.28 10.41 -3.75
CA ARG A 50 -0.30 10.59 -5.21
C ARG A 50 -0.76 9.36 -6.01
N ASP A 51 -0.70 8.16 -5.45
CA ASP A 51 -1.10 6.92 -6.16
C ASP A 51 -2.61 6.76 -6.39
N ARG A 52 -3.46 7.49 -5.65
CA ARG A 52 -4.93 7.35 -5.81
C ARG A 52 -5.54 8.24 -6.90
N ALA A 53 -4.78 9.13 -7.53
CA ALA A 53 -5.35 10.06 -8.52
C ALA A 53 -5.35 9.52 -9.96
N THR A 54 -4.63 8.44 -10.25
CA THR A 54 -4.56 7.85 -11.61
C THR A 54 -5.23 6.48 -11.71
N ALA A 55 -5.64 5.87 -10.60
CA ALA A 55 -6.43 4.64 -10.58
C ALA A 55 -7.92 4.99 -10.37
N GLY A 56 -8.58 5.55 -11.39
CA GLY A 56 -9.98 5.98 -11.22
C GLY A 56 -10.66 6.61 -12.43
N ALA A 57 -10.29 6.23 -13.65
CA ALA A 57 -11.08 6.54 -14.85
C ALA A 57 -10.92 5.41 -15.87
N GLU A 58 -11.19 4.18 -15.43
CA GLU A 58 -11.45 3.08 -16.37
C GLU A 58 -12.96 2.85 -16.32
N ASP A 59 -13.56 3.25 -17.45
CA ASP A 59 -14.97 3.30 -17.79
C ASP A 59 -15.73 2.03 -17.41
N GLU A 60 -16.74 2.20 -16.56
CA GLU A 60 -17.72 1.20 -16.18
C GLU A 60 -18.63 0.91 -17.37
N SER A 61 -18.19 0.03 -18.26
CA SER A 61 -19.03 -0.56 -19.30
C SER A 61 -19.20 -2.05 -19.00
N THR A 62 -19.97 -2.35 -17.95
CA THR A 62 -20.43 -3.72 -17.68
C THR A 62 -21.62 -4.00 -18.57
N ASP A 63 -21.34 -4.60 -19.73
CA ASP A 63 -22.32 -5.16 -20.66
C ASP A 63 -23.17 -6.19 -19.91
N SER A 64 -24.42 -5.81 -19.68
CA SER A 64 -25.41 -6.60 -18.95
C SER A 64 -26.19 -7.44 -19.95
N ASP A 65 -25.68 -8.61 -20.35
CA ASP A 65 -26.53 -9.59 -21.05
C ASP A 65 -25.90 -10.99 -21.05
N ALA A 66 -26.39 -11.86 -20.15
CA ALA A 66 -26.67 -13.26 -20.46
C ALA A 66 -27.28 -13.96 -19.23
N ASP A 67 -28.60 -14.04 -19.29
CA ASP A 67 -29.46 -15.06 -18.71
C ASP A 67 -28.82 -16.46 -18.67
N ALA A 68 -28.67 -17.01 -17.46
CA ALA A 68 -28.69 -18.46 -17.25
C ALA A 68 -29.17 -18.75 -15.83
N SER A 69 -30.44 -19.14 -15.77
CA SER A 69 -31.07 -19.81 -14.63
C SER A 69 -30.27 -21.05 -14.16
N LEU A 70 -30.69 -21.58 -13.00
CA LEU A 70 -30.33 -22.86 -12.34
C LEU A 70 -29.22 -22.71 -11.27
N GLY A 71 -29.43 -22.78 -9.95
CA GLY A 71 -30.52 -23.14 -9.06
C GLY A 71 -29.97 -23.14 -7.62
N PRO A 72 -30.79 -23.14 -6.56
CA PRO A 72 -30.30 -23.12 -5.18
C PRO A 72 -29.78 -24.52 -4.77
N GLY A 73 -28.47 -24.62 -4.56
CA GLY A 73 -27.84 -25.74 -3.87
C GLY A 73 -27.66 -25.39 -2.40
N ASP A 74 -28.58 -25.88 -1.58
CA ASP A 74 -28.67 -25.73 -0.12
C ASP A 74 -27.46 -26.38 0.62
N PRO A 75 -27.13 -25.91 1.84
CA PRO A 75 -25.83 -26.04 2.48
C PRO A 75 -25.78 -27.20 3.49
N GLU A 76 -24.85 -28.13 3.31
CA GLU A 76 -24.50 -29.16 4.29
C GLU A 76 -23.05 -29.62 3.98
N GLN A 77 -22.13 -29.89 4.90
CA GLN A 77 -22.19 -30.00 6.35
C GLN A 77 -20.75 -30.13 6.89
N ARG A 78 -20.50 -29.45 8.02
CA ARG A 78 -19.93 -29.97 9.27
C ARG A 78 -18.66 -30.86 9.24
N GLY A 79 -17.68 -30.43 10.04
CA GLY A 79 -16.76 -31.29 10.79
C GLY A 79 -15.31 -30.80 10.70
N GLY A 80 -14.58 -30.50 11.77
CA GLY A 80 -14.84 -30.57 13.19
C GLY A 80 -13.74 -29.80 13.91
N THR A 81 -14.12 -29.13 14.99
CA THR A 81 -13.23 -28.57 16.01
C THR A 81 -12.72 -29.71 16.90
N GLU A 82 -11.41 -29.90 16.95
CA GLU A 82 -10.70 -30.51 18.08
C GLU A 82 -9.20 -30.31 17.82
N GLU A 83 -8.31 -30.01 18.74
CA GLU A 83 -8.36 -29.53 20.13
C GLU A 83 -6.93 -28.96 20.39
N GLU A 84 -6.81 -28.15 21.43
CA GLU A 84 -5.68 -27.29 21.82
C GLU A 84 -4.36 -28.05 22.20
N PRO A 85 -3.17 -27.44 22.06
CA PRO A 85 -1.85 -27.96 22.53
C PRO A 85 -1.62 -27.62 24.02
N PRO A 86 -0.39 -27.63 24.60
CA PRO A 86 0.82 -28.45 24.48
C PRO A 86 1.08 -29.20 25.82
N GLU A 87 2.31 -29.70 26.05
CA GLU A 87 3.06 -29.73 27.34
C GLU A 87 3.85 -31.03 27.48
N ARG A 88 5.18 -30.92 27.64
CA ARG A 88 5.98 -31.70 28.61
C ARG A 88 7.42 -31.19 28.62
N ARG A 89 7.66 -30.26 29.57
CA ARG A 89 8.82 -30.06 30.46
C ARG A 89 10.23 -30.28 29.90
#